data_AF-A0A7C4AIL0-F1
#
_entry.id   AF-A0A7C4AIL0-F1
#
_cell.length_a   1.000
_cell.length_b   1.000
_cell.length_c   1.000
_cell.angle_alpha   90.00
_cell.angle_beta   90.00
_cell.angle_gamma   90.00
#
_symmetry.space_group_name_H-M   'P 1'
#
loop_
_entity.id
_entity.type
_entity.pdbx_description
1 polymer ?
#
loop_
_entity_poly.entity_id
_entity_poly.type
_entity_poly.pdbx_seq_one_letter_code
_entity_poly.pdbx_strand_id
1 'polypeptide(L)'
;MNITPLKNIFKINLGIRPYEKILIFNDTIRKDENLSSEEIKRRNGLREIARALKEIGKDLCKEILYLEYPATGGHGIEPPEEIWQIGFGERVIKKLKKSAIFEKLVSKNISSKELSKAKQIIKQHCDDSVDAVIALSNFSTSHTNFRDLLTKVCGTRYASMPLFDISMLDGAMC
;
A
#
# COMPACT_ATOMS: atom_id res chain seq x y z
N MET A 1 9.79 11.76 -18.82
CA MET A 1 10.02 10.93 -17.61
C MET A 1 10.70 9.65 -18.05
N ASN A 2 11.87 9.33 -17.49
CA ASN A 2 12.49 8.02 -17.73
C ASN A 2 11.63 6.94 -17.06
N ILE A 3 11.01 6.07 -17.86
CA ILE A 3 10.08 5.04 -17.35
C ILE A 3 10.80 3.78 -16.85
N THR A 4 12.10 3.66 -17.13
CA THR A 4 12.89 2.47 -16.81
C THR A 4 12.92 2.17 -15.30
N PRO A 5 13.19 3.15 -14.41
CA PRO A 5 13.16 2.92 -12.98
C PRO A 5 11.78 2.46 -12.49
N LEU A 6 10.70 2.99 -13.06
CA LEU A 6 9.33 2.58 -12.72
C LEU A 6 9.05 1.12 -13.13
N LYS A 7 9.52 0.69 -14.31
CA LYS A 7 9.45 -0.72 -14.72
C LYS A 7 10.29 -1.63 -13.83
N ASN A 8 11.43 -1.15 -13.33
CA ASN A 8 12.30 -1.91 -12.43
C ASN A 8 11.64 -2.16 -11.07
N ILE A 9 10.77 -1.27 -10.58
CA ILE A 9 9.98 -1.52 -9.36
C ILE A 9 9.18 -2.82 -9.51
N PHE A 10 8.50 -3.02 -10.64
CA PHE A 10 7.76 -4.25 -10.91
C PHE A 10 8.71 -5.45 -11.11
N LYS A 11 9.67 -5.34 -12.04
CA LYS A 11 10.42 -6.51 -12.51
C LYS A 11 11.55 -6.94 -11.59
N ILE A 12 12.29 -5.98 -11.02
CA ILE A 12 13.50 -6.24 -10.23
C ILE A 12 13.15 -6.23 -8.75
N ASN A 13 12.52 -5.16 -8.26
CA ASN A 13 12.32 -4.99 -6.81
C ASN A 13 11.24 -5.93 -6.28
N LEU A 14 10.12 -6.05 -7.01
CA LEU A 14 8.98 -6.86 -6.61
C LEU A 14 8.86 -8.19 -7.36
N GLY A 15 9.68 -8.43 -8.40
CA GLY A 15 9.66 -9.70 -9.15
C GLY A 15 8.28 -10.09 -9.68
N ILE A 16 7.50 -9.10 -10.13
CA ILE A 16 6.10 -9.26 -10.53
C ILE A 16 5.94 -10.21 -11.71
N ARG A 17 4.90 -11.03 -11.65
CA ARG A 17 4.53 -12.00 -12.68
C ARG A 17 3.20 -11.65 -13.37
N PRO A 18 2.99 -12.06 -14.63
CA PRO A 18 1.81 -11.68 -15.42
C PRO A 18 0.46 -12.12 -14.84
N TYR A 19 0.43 -13.09 -13.93
CA TYR A 19 -0.81 -13.60 -13.32
C TYR A 19 -1.16 -12.95 -11.97
N GLU A 20 -0.30 -12.07 -11.47
CA GLU A 20 -0.41 -11.50 -10.13
C GLU A 20 -1.30 -10.26 -10.06
N LYS A 21 -1.92 -10.06 -8.89
CA LYS A 21 -2.74 -8.90 -8.51
C LYS A 21 -1.89 -7.93 -7.69
N ILE A 22 -1.88 -6.66 -8.05
CA ILE A 22 -1.06 -5.65 -7.40
C ILE A 22 -1.94 -4.52 -6.90
N LEU A 23 -1.73 -4.12 -5.65
CA LEU A 23 -2.32 -2.91 -5.10
C LEU A 23 -1.31 -1.76 -5.19
N ILE A 24 -1.73 -0.66 -5.80
CA ILE A 24 -1.02 0.62 -5.78
C ILE A 24 -1.89 1.61 -5.03
N PHE A 25 -1.33 2.30 -4.04
CA PHE A 25 -2.03 3.40 -3.39
C PHE A 25 -1.12 4.58 -3.12
N ASN A 26 -1.74 5.75 -3.05
CA ASN A 26 -1.12 6.98 -2.62
C ASN A 26 -2.04 7.76 -1.68
N ASP A 27 -1.46 8.70 -0.95
CA ASP A 27 -2.25 9.65 -0.20
C ASP A 27 -2.43 10.99 -0.94
N THR A 28 -3.49 11.71 -0.59
CA THR A 28 -3.75 13.07 -1.04
C THR A 28 -3.59 14.06 0.11
N ILE A 29 -3.27 15.31 -0.23
CA ILE A 29 -3.22 16.41 0.74
C ILE A 29 -4.62 16.61 1.32
N ARG A 30 -4.74 16.62 2.65
CA ARG A 30 -5.99 16.90 3.34
C ARG A 30 -6.27 18.40 3.29
N LYS A 31 -7.54 18.76 3.41
CA LYS A 31 -7.99 20.16 3.35
C LYS A 31 -7.51 21.00 4.54
N ASP A 32 -7.19 20.37 5.65
CA ASP A 32 -6.75 21.00 6.89
C ASP A 32 -5.23 21.07 7.04
N GLU A 33 -4.47 20.55 6.08
CA GLU A 33 -3.01 20.67 6.06
C GLU A 33 -2.59 22.03 5.50
N ASN A 34 -1.81 22.79 6.26
CA ASN A 34 -1.15 24.01 5.78
C ASN A 34 0.30 23.68 5.39
N LEU A 35 0.56 23.56 4.09
CA LEU A 35 1.84 23.09 3.56
C LEU A 35 2.52 24.17 2.72
N SER A 36 3.84 24.10 2.64
CA SER A 36 4.60 24.92 1.70
C SER A 36 4.28 24.56 0.24
N SER A 37 4.52 25.50 -0.68
CA SER A 37 4.36 25.25 -2.12
C SER A 37 5.24 24.09 -2.61
N GLU A 38 6.42 23.93 -2.01
CA GLU A 38 7.36 22.85 -2.33
C GLU A 38 6.81 21.48 -1.92
N GLU A 39 6.23 21.37 -0.72
CA GLU A 39 5.60 20.13 -0.26
C GLU A 39 4.37 19.76 -1.08
N ILE A 40 3.55 20.76 -1.45
CA ILE A 40 2.40 20.56 -2.34
C ILE A 40 2.88 19.99 -3.68
N LYS A 41 3.91 20.59 -4.28
CA LYS A 41 4.49 20.15 -5.55
C LYS A 41 5.02 18.71 -5.44
N ARG A 42 5.81 18.41 -4.41
CA ARG A 42 6.35 17.06 -4.18
C ARG A 42 5.23 16.03 -4.03
N ARG A 43 4.22 16.28 -3.19
CA ARG A 43 3.11 15.35 -2.95
C ARG A 43 2.22 15.14 -4.18
N ASN A 44 2.02 16.18 -4.99
CA ASN A 44 1.37 16.02 -6.29
C ASN A 44 2.23 15.18 -7.26
N GLY A 45 3.56 15.33 -7.23
CA GLY A 45 4.50 14.48 -7.95
C GLY A 45 4.38 13.00 -7.59
N LEU A 46 4.26 12.65 -6.29
CA LEU A 46 4.01 11.25 -5.88
C LEU A 46 2.73 10.69 -6.53
N ARG A 47 1.67 11.49 -6.61
CA ARG A 47 0.41 11.10 -7.24
C ARG A 47 0.56 10.86 -8.73
N GLU A 48 1.32 11.69 -9.43
CA GLU A 48 1.65 11.47 -10.84
C GLU A 48 2.45 10.19 -11.06
N ILE A 49 3.41 9.90 -10.19
CA ILE A 49 4.19 8.65 -10.22
C ILE A 49 3.30 7.44 -9.98
N ALA A 50 2.40 7.49 -9.01
CA ALA A 50 1.47 6.40 -8.71
C ALA A 50 0.57 6.09 -9.92
N ARG A 51 0.10 7.13 -10.62
CA ARG A 51 -0.66 6.99 -11.87
C ARG A 51 0.19 6.42 -13.01
N ALA A 52 1.43 6.88 -13.16
CA ALA A 52 2.35 6.34 -14.16
C ALA A 52 2.61 4.83 -13.91
N LEU A 53 2.82 4.43 -12.65
CA LEU A 53 2.98 3.02 -12.28
C LEU A 53 1.72 2.21 -12.57
N LYS A 54 0.53 2.76 -12.30
CA LYS A 54 -0.74 2.12 -12.67
C LYS A 54 -0.80 1.82 -14.17
N GLU A 55 -0.46 2.80 -15.01
CA GLU A 55 -0.49 2.63 -16.46
C GLU A 55 0.58 1.64 -16.95
N ILE A 56 1.80 1.72 -16.43
CA ILE A 56 2.89 0.78 -16.77
C ILE A 56 2.55 -0.65 -16.33
N GLY A 57 1.91 -0.81 -15.17
CA GLY A 57 1.62 -2.11 -14.57
C GLY A 57 0.58 -2.93 -15.34
N LYS A 58 -0.30 -2.29 -16.14
CA LYS A 58 -1.35 -2.97 -16.92
C LYS A 58 -0.80 -4.06 -17.85
N ASP A 59 0.38 -3.84 -18.41
CA ASP A 59 1.01 -4.79 -19.34
C ASP A 59 1.95 -5.78 -18.65
N LEU A 60 2.10 -5.71 -17.32
CA LEU A 60 3.09 -6.48 -16.56
C LEU A 60 2.49 -7.52 -15.61
N CYS A 61 1.20 -7.38 -15.29
CA CYS A 61 0.51 -8.20 -14.31
C CYS A 61 -0.95 -8.43 -14.72
N LYS A 62 -1.67 -9.24 -13.95
CA LYS A 62 -3.05 -9.60 -14.27
C LYS A 62 -4.00 -8.44 -13.98
N GLU A 63 -3.75 -7.75 -12.88
CA GLU A 63 -4.66 -6.73 -12.36
C GLU A 63 -3.92 -5.71 -11.51
N ILE A 64 -4.22 -4.43 -11.76
CA ILE A 64 -3.80 -3.31 -10.94
C ILE A 64 -5.03 -2.75 -10.22
N LEU A 65 -5.02 -2.85 -8.90
CA LEU A 65 -5.98 -2.21 -8.02
C LEU A 65 -5.37 -0.89 -7.55
N TYR A 66 -6.06 0.23 -7.82
CA TYR A 66 -5.54 1.56 -7.53
C TYR A 66 -6.51 2.36 -6.66
N LEU A 67 -6.02 2.93 -5.57
CA LEU A 67 -6.80 3.78 -4.67
C LEU A 67 -5.99 5.00 -4.19
N GLU A 68 -6.64 6.15 -4.12
CA GLU A 68 -6.12 7.34 -3.44
C GLU A 68 -6.93 7.58 -2.17
N TYR A 69 -6.31 8.03 -1.08
CA TYR A 69 -7.02 8.40 0.15
C TYR A 69 -6.41 9.64 0.84
N PRO A 70 -7.17 10.42 1.64
CA PRO A 70 -6.60 11.54 2.38
C PRO A 70 -5.49 11.08 3.33
N ALA A 71 -4.37 11.81 3.39
CA ALA A 71 -3.25 11.41 4.24
C ALA A 71 -3.66 11.15 5.69
N THR A 72 -3.07 10.13 6.30
CA THR A 72 -3.40 9.72 7.67
C THR A 72 -2.97 10.73 8.73
N GLY A 73 -2.03 11.63 8.39
CA GLY A 73 -1.49 12.65 9.29
C GLY A 73 -0.28 12.19 10.10
N GLY A 74 0.22 10.96 9.90
CA GLY A 74 1.39 10.48 10.64
C GLY A 74 1.92 9.12 10.16
N HIS A 75 3.21 8.89 10.40
CA HIS A 75 3.88 7.64 10.07
C HIS A 75 3.34 6.47 10.91
N GLY A 76 3.18 5.31 10.27
CA GLY A 76 2.72 4.09 10.94
C GLY A 76 1.24 4.11 11.33
N ILE A 77 0.46 5.13 10.95
CA ILE A 77 -1.00 5.07 11.11
C ILE A 77 -1.56 4.06 10.09
N GLU A 78 -2.51 3.24 10.53
CA GLU A 78 -3.12 2.24 9.67
C GLU A 78 -3.85 2.89 8.49
N PRO A 79 -3.79 2.29 7.29
CA PRO A 79 -4.54 2.80 6.14
C PRO A 79 -6.05 2.61 6.35
N PRO A 80 -6.88 3.35 5.59
CA PRO A 80 -8.33 3.27 5.70
C PRO A 80 -8.84 1.89 5.26
N GLU A 81 -10.07 1.55 5.67
CA GLU A 81 -10.64 0.22 5.47
C GLU A 81 -10.66 -0.24 4.01
N GLU A 82 -10.88 0.67 3.07
CA GLU A 82 -10.92 0.37 1.64
C GLU A 82 -9.59 -0.24 1.17
N ILE A 83 -8.46 0.22 1.70
CA ILE A 83 -7.14 -0.36 1.43
C ILE A 83 -7.03 -1.77 2.01
N TRP A 84 -7.59 -2.01 3.20
CA TRP A 84 -7.66 -3.35 3.80
C TRP A 84 -8.53 -4.31 2.97
N GLN A 85 -9.68 -3.84 2.51
CA GLN A 85 -10.60 -4.64 1.69
C GLN A 85 -9.96 -5.02 0.35
N ILE A 86 -9.26 -4.09 -0.31
CA ILE A 86 -8.53 -4.39 -1.54
C ILE A 86 -7.35 -5.33 -1.27
N GLY A 87 -6.58 -5.07 -0.21
CA GLY A 87 -5.37 -5.82 0.10
C GLY A 87 -5.62 -7.28 0.53
N PHE A 88 -6.66 -7.53 1.33
CA PHE A 88 -6.97 -8.87 1.87
C PHE A 88 -8.20 -9.52 1.24
N GLY A 89 -9.01 -8.77 0.51
CA GLY A 89 -10.33 -9.19 0.03
C GLY A 89 -11.45 -8.92 1.03
N GLU A 90 -12.63 -8.58 0.51
CA GLU A 90 -13.81 -8.25 1.32
C GLU A 90 -14.21 -9.37 2.28
N ARG A 91 -14.04 -10.64 1.88
CA ARG A 91 -14.41 -11.80 2.70
C ARG A 91 -13.63 -11.85 4.00
N VAL A 92 -12.34 -11.54 3.95
CA VAL A 92 -11.47 -11.46 5.13
C VAL A 92 -11.94 -10.33 6.05
N ILE A 93 -12.14 -9.13 5.51
CA ILE A 93 -12.55 -7.97 6.30
C ILE A 93 -13.90 -8.19 6.96
N LYS A 94 -14.89 -8.74 6.25
CA LYS A 94 -16.20 -9.12 6.81
C LYS A 94 -16.06 -10.10 8.00
N LYS A 95 -15.17 -11.08 7.92
CA LYS A 95 -14.91 -12.04 9.02
C LYS A 95 -14.21 -11.40 10.22
N LEU A 96 -13.23 -10.53 9.98
CA LEU A 96 -12.54 -9.80 11.04
C LEU A 96 -13.50 -8.87 11.79
N LYS A 97 -14.35 -8.15 11.07
CA LYS A 97 -15.42 -7.30 11.63
C LYS A 97 -16.44 -8.09 12.44
N LYS A 98 -16.93 -9.23 11.90
CA LYS A 98 -17.84 -10.13 12.65
C LYS A 98 -17.22 -10.64 13.96
N SER A 99 -15.89 -10.66 14.05
CA SER A 99 -15.16 -11.05 15.25
C SER A 99 -14.74 -9.86 16.13
N ALA A 100 -15.11 -8.62 15.80
CA ALA A 100 -14.69 -7.37 16.45
C ALA A 100 -13.15 -7.20 16.53
N ILE A 101 -12.43 -7.76 15.56
CA ILE A 101 -10.96 -7.72 15.49
C ILE A 101 -10.48 -6.57 14.60
N PHE A 102 -11.24 -6.23 13.56
CA PHE A 102 -10.80 -5.28 12.55
C PHE A 102 -10.52 -3.90 13.14
N GLU A 103 -11.43 -3.41 13.97
CA GLU A 103 -11.34 -2.11 14.65
C GLU A 103 -10.13 -2.05 15.61
N LYS A 104 -9.79 -3.20 16.22
CA LYS A 104 -8.61 -3.34 17.09
C LYS A 104 -7.30 -3.33 16.30
N LEU A 105 -7.29 -3.92 15.11
CA LEU A 105 -6.15 -3.84 14.19
C LEU A 105 -5.91 -2.40 13.75
N VAL A 106 -6.96 -1.70 13.32
CA VAL A 106 -6.89 -0.31 12.83
C VAL A 106 -6.47 0.65 13.95
N SER A 107 -7.01 0.48 15.16
CA SER A 107 -6.63 1.29 16.33
C SER A 107 -5.33 0.85 17.00
N LYS A 108 -4.71 -0.23 16.52
CA LYS A 108 -3.52 -0.88 17.11
C LYS A 108 -3.67 -1.31 18.57
N ASN A 109 -4.89 -1.44 19.06
CA ASN A 109 -5.20 -1.91 20.41
C ASN A 109 -5.67 -3.37 20.37
N ILE A 110 -4.76 -4.26 19.98
CA ILE A 110 -5.03 -5.68 19.78
C ILE A 110 -4.14 -6.54 20.68
N SER A 111 -4.73 -7.53 21.36
CA SER A 111 -3.98 -8.49 22.17
C SER A 111 -3.31 -9.57 21.29
N SER A 112 -2.29 -10.25 21.84
CA SER A 112 -1.61 -11.35 21.14
C SER A 112 -2.56 -12.51 20.76
N LYS A 113 -3.58 -12.77 21.59
CA LYS A 113 -4.60 -13.80 21.32
C LYS A 113 -5.48 -13.42 20.15
N GLU A 114 -5.91 -12.16 20.09
CA GLU A 114 -6.73 -11.63 19.00
C GLU A 114 -5.94 -11.53 17.70
N LEU A 115 -4.67 -11.12 17.78
CA LEU A 115 -3.77 -11.08 16.63
C LEU A 115 -3.56 -12.49 16.06
N SER A 116 -3.42 -13.51 16.91
CA SER A 116 -3.33 -14.90 16.48
C SER A 116 -4.61 -15.36 15.76
N LYS A 117 -5.78 -14.97 16.27
CA LYS A 117 -7.07 -15.23 15.62
C LYS A 117 -7.20 -14.48 14.28
N ALA A 118 -6.73 -13.24 14.20
CA ALA A 118 -6.69 -12.47 12.95
C ALA A 118 -5.86 -13.19 11.89
N LYS A 119 -4.64 -13.63 12.25
CA LYS A 119 -3.76 -14.41 11.37
C LYS A 119 -4.42 -15.69 10.90
N GLN A 120 -5.16 -16.40 11.76
CA GLN A 120 -5.89 -17.60 11.36
C GLN A 120 -6.99 -17.30 10.34
N ILE A 121 -7.78 -16.25 10.56
CA ILE A 121 -8.82 -15.81 9.61
C ILE A 121 -8.21 -15.46 8.26
N ILE A 122 -7.13 -14.67 8.26
CA ILE A 122 -6.46 -14.23 7.03
C ILE A 122 -5.86 -15.42 6.28
N LYS A 123 -5.16 -16.32 6.98
CA LYS A 123 -4.51 -17.49 6.38
C LYS A 123 -5.49 -18.42 5.65
N GLN A 124 -6.75 -18.50 6.09
CA GLN A 124 -7.77 -19.32 5.45
C GLN A 124 -8.27 -18.75 4.11
N HIS A 125 -7.97 -17.50 3.80
CA HIS A 125 -8.46 -16.78 2.61
C HIS A 125 -7.33 -15.98 1.95
N CYS A 126 -6.08 -16.46 2.02
CA CYS A 126 -4.93 -15.76 1.43
C CYS A 126 -5.05 -15.58 -0.09
N ASP A 127 -5.77 -16.46 -0.77
CA ASP A 127 -5.97 -16.40 -2.23
C ASP A 127 -6.74 -15.14 -2.67
N ASP A 128 -7.50 -14.53 -1.76
CA ASP A 128 -8.19 -13.25 -2.00
C ASP A 128 -7.24 -12.06 -1.97
N SER A 129 -6.10 -12.18 -1.29
CA SER A 129 -5.17 -11.07 -1.11
C SER A 129 -4.43 -10.70 -2.39
N VAL A 130 -3.76 -9.56 -2.34
CA VAL A 130 -2.86 -9.09 -3.41
C VAL A 130 -1.47 -9.73 -3.25
N ASP A 131 -0.81 -9.98 -4.38
CA ASP A 131 0.52 -10.57 -4.43
C ASP A 131 1.61 -9.53 -4.12
N ALA A 132 1.36 -8.26 -4.47
CA ALA A 132 2.27 -7.18 -4.17
C ALA A 132 1.57 -5.84 -3.88
N VAL A 133 2.25 -4.98 -3.12
CA VAL A 133 1.82 -3.62 -2.80
C VAL A 133 2.91 -2.62 -3.17
N ILE A 134 2.51 -1.53 -3.84
CA ILE A 134 3.32 -0.33 -4.05
C ILE A 134 2.63 0.82 -3.30
N ALA A 135 3.18 1.19 -2.15
CA ALA A 135 2.67 2.24 -1.28
C ALA A 135 3.46 3.55 -1.49
N LEU A 136 2.83 4.52 -2.16
CA LEU A 136 3.34 5.85 -2.47
C LEU A 136 2.62 6.93 -1.63
N SER A 137 2.60 6.74 -0.33
CA SER A 137 2.02 7.69 0.63
C SER A 137 3.10 8.61 1.21
N ASN A 138 2.78 9.87 1.48
CA ASN A 138 3.68 10.79 2.16
C ASN A 138 4.12 10.23 3.52
N PHE A 139 3.18 9.64 4.26
CA PHE A 139 3.47 8.95 5.51
C PHE A 139 3.74 7.46 5.31
N SER A 140 4.80 6.97 5.94
CA SER A 140 5.22 5.56 5.85
C SER A 140 4.17 4.62 6.44
N THR A 141 3.85 3.55 5.70
CA THR A 141 3.02 2.42 6.16
C THR A 141 3.85 1.27 6.71
N SER A 142 5.14 1.47 6.92
CA SER A 142 6.08 0.39 7.29
C SER A 142 5.79 -0.25 8.65
N HIS A 143 5.28 0.51 9.61
CA HIS A 143 4.97 0.01 10.95
C HIS A 143 3.46 -0.12 11.15
N THR A 144 2.78 -0.82 10.24
CA THR A 144 1.33 -1.05 10.28
C THR A 144 1.03 -2.54 10.41
N ASN A 145 -0.06 -2.87 11.08
CA ASN A 145 -0.68 -4.20 11.08
C ASN A 145 -1.05 -4.60 9.66
N PHE A 146 -1.51 -3.64 8.82
CA PHE A 146 -1.79 -3.88 7.41
C PHE A 146 -0.60 -4.52 6.68
N ARG A 147 0.57 -3.87 6.73
CA ARG A 147 1.80 -4.39 6.12
C ARG A 147 2.26 -5.68 6.78
N ASP A 148 2.26 -5.73 8.11
CA ASP A 148 2.77 -6.88 8.86
C ASP A 148 2.00 -8.16 8.49
N LEU A 149 0.66 -8.07 8.46
CA LEU A 149 -0.20 -9.20 8.15
C LEU A 149 -0.12 -9.61 6.68
N LEU A 150 -0.11 -8.65 5.73
CA LEU A 150 0.06 -8.98 4.30
C LEU A 150 1.38 -9.72 4.06
N THR A 151 2.49 -9.17 4.57
CA THR A 151 3.82 -9.74 4.30
C THR A 151 4.04 -11.07 5.03
N LYS A 152 3.67 -11.16 6.32
CA LYS A 152 3.95 -12.35 7.15
C LYS A 152 2.92 -13.46 7.03
N VAL A 153 1.69 -13.17 6.62
CA VAL A 153 0.62 -14.19 6.52
C VAL A 153 0.32 -14.53 5.06
N CYS A 154 0.21 -13.54 4.18
CA CYS A 154 -0.13 -13.76 2.78
C CYS A 154 1.09 -13.92 1.87
N GLY A 155 2.30 -13.58 2.35
CA GLY A 155 3.51 -13.60 1.52
C GLY A 155 3.56 -12.45 0.50
N THR A 156 2.72 -11.44 0.67
CA THR A 156 2.65 -10.26 -0.21
C THR A 156 3.99 -9.52 -0.19
N ARG A 157 4.51 -9.16 -1.36
CA ARG A 157 5.71 -8.32 -1.47
C ARG A 157 5.33 -6.85 -1.33
N TYR A 158 6.11 -6.08 -0.59
CA TYR A 158 5.68 -4.72 -0.19
C TYR A 158 6.79 -3.69 -0.40
N ALA A 159 6.57 -2.75 -1.31
CA ALA A 159 7.38 -1.56 -1.49
C ALA A 159 6.68 -0.37 -0.81
N SER A 160 7.28 0.15 0.27
CA SER A 160 6.85 1.41 0.92
C SER A 160 7.85 2.50 0.56
N MET A 161 7.39 3.53 -0.14
CA MET A 161 8.24 4.61 -0.65
C MET A 161 7.71 5.97 -0.15
N PRO A 162 7.82 6.25 1.16
CA PRO A 162 7.43 7.53 1.72
C PRO A 162 8.38 8.64 1.26
N LEU A 163 7.84 9.86 1.18
CA LEU A 163 8.59 11.07 0.81
C LEU A 163 9.30 11.02 -0.56
N PHE A 164 8.94 10.07 -1.41
CA PHE A 164 9.57 9.84 -2.69
C PHE A 164 9.45 11.05 -3.62
N ASP A 165 10.57 11.58 -4.11
CA ASP A 165 10.56 12.68 -5.08
C ASP A 165 10.83 12.16 -6.49
N ILE A 166 10.29 12.82 -7.51
CA ILE A 166 10.50 12.43 -8.90
C ILE A 166 11.98 12.45 -9.29
N SER A 167 12.76 13.37 -8.71
CA SER A 167 14.22 13.44 -8.89
C SER A 167 14.95 12.17 -8.41
N MET A 168 14.35 11.39 -7.51
CA MET A 168 14.91 10.10 -7.07
C MET A 168 14.88 9.04 -8.18
N LEU A 169 14.10 9.24 -9.25
CA LEU A 169 14.11 8.36 -10.44
C LEU A 169 15.32 8.62 -11.35
N ASP A 170 15.94 9.79 -11.26
CA ASP A 170 17.08 10.15 -12.11
C ASP A 170 18.39 9.49 -11.66
N GLY A 171 18.38 8.82 -10.50
CA GLY A 171 19.52 8.07 -9.94
C GLY A 171 20.48 8.95 -9.15
N ALA A 172 21.44 8.32 -8.46
CA ALA A 172 22.44 8.99 -7.61
C ALA A 172 23.55 9.73 -8.40
N MET A 173 23.28 10.20 -9.62
CA MET A 173 24.24 10.97 -10.41
C MET A 173 23.64 12.33 -10.79
N CYS A 174 24.04 13.33 -10.02
CA CYS A 174 24.35 14.67 -10.51
C CYS A 174 25.80 14.96 -10.11
#